data_AF-A0A7W4HBC1-F1
#
_entry.id   AF-A0A7W4HBC1-F1
#
_cell.length_a   1.000
_cell.length_b   1.000
_cell.length_c   1.000
_cell.angle_alpha   90.00
_cell.angle_beta   90.00
_cell.angle_gamma   90.00
#
_symmetry.space_group_name_H-M   'P 1'
#
loop_
_entity.id
_entity.type
_entity.pdbx_description
1 polymer ?
#
loop_
_entity_poly.entity_id
_entity_poly.type
_entity_poly.pdbx_seq_one_letter_code
_entity_poly.pdbx_strand_id
1 'polypeptide(L)'
;MFFGAYRSIIWRWYKNLQTIKQAIELAEKYAVPKLDIKNSIDIIVTDAFYDVIPEIHLGGHAYRSDFITTTIDSDTEIKLPDLFLIICHELTHATRWQINPEWTNFLQDEKIMEGLAIGNVIL
;
A
#
# COMPACT_ATOMS: atom_id res chain seq x y z
N MET A 1 -21.35 -34.14 2.72
CA MET A 1 -20.41 -33.45 3.63
C MET A 1 -19.64 -32.43 2.81
N PHE A 2 -20.07 -31.16 2.83
CA PHE A 2 -19.30 -29.98 2.40
C PHE A 2 -19.97 -28.78 3.10
N PHE A 3 -19.58 -28.54 4.35
CA PHE A 3 -19.89 -27.33 5.08
C PHE A 3 -18.57 -26.61 5.36
N GLY A 4 -18.45 -25.36 4.96
CA GLY A 4 -17.40 -24.44 5.42
C GLY A 4 -16.43 -23.99 4.33
N ALA A 5 -16.57 -22.74 3.88
CA ALA A 5 -15.47 -21.98 3.25
C ALA A 5 -15.73 -20.46 3.14
N TYR A 6 -16.95 -19.97 3.38
CA TYR A 6 -17.25 -18.55 3.20
C TYR A 6 -18.19 -18.04 4.30
N ARG A 7 -17.59 -17.77 5.45
CA ARG A 7 -18.13 -16.91 6.50
C ARG A 7 -16.94 -16.20 7.13
N SER A 8 -16.50 -15.07 6.56
CA SER A 8 -15.77 -13.97 7.23
C SER A 8 -14.66 -13.30 6.40
N ILE A 9 -14.94 -12.85 5.17
CA ILE A 9 -14.12 -11.73 4.65
C ILE A 9 -14.54 -10.48 5.43
N ILE A 10 -15.83 -10.16 5.50
CA ILE A 10 -16.38 -8.97 6.18
C ILE A 10 -15.87 -8.78 7.64
N TRP A 11 -15.75 -9.85 8.43
CA TRP A 11 -15.32 -9.74 9.84
C TRP A 11 -13.81 -9.52 10.01
N ARG A 12 -12.96 -10.06 9.12
CA ARG A 12 -11.50 -9.82 9.15
C ARG A 12 -11.17 -8.34 8.93
N TRP A 13 -11.90 -7.70 8.01
CA TRP A 13 -11.75 -6.27 7.74
C TRP A 13 -12.36 -5.40 8.84
N TYR A 14 -13.44 -5.82 9.50
CA TYR A 14 -14.19 -4.99 10.46
C TYR A 14 -13.30 -4.45 11.60
N LYS A 15 -12.35 -5.24 12.09
CA LYS A 15 -11.44 -4.83 13.17
C LYS A 15 -10.56 -3.64 12.78
N ASN A 16 -10.07 -3.61 11.55
CA ASN A 16 -9.14 -2.60 11.07
C ASN A 16 -9.80 -1.59 10.11
N LEU A 17 -11.09 -1.73 9.78
CA LEU A 17 -11.77 -0.94 8.75
C LEU A 17 -11.69 0.57 9.00
N GLN A 18 -11.84 0.98 10.26
CA GLN A 18 -11.77 2.38 10.63
C GLN A 18 -10.34 2.93 10.45
N THR A 19 -9.33 2.17 10.87
CA THR A 19 -7.92 2.49 10.68
C THR A 19 -7.56 2.57 9.21
N ILE A 20 -8.06 1.64 8.39
CA ILE A 20 -7.82 1.62 6.94
C ILE A 20 -8.39 2.86 6.27
N LYS A 21 -9.65 3.20 6.56
CA LYS A 21 -10.28 4.42 6.03
C LYS A 21 -9.50 5.67 6.42
N GLN A 22 -9.12 5.78 7.69
CA GLN A 22 -8.34 6.91 8.19
C GLN A 22 -6.95 6.98 7.54
N ALA A 23 -6.27 5.85 7.35
CA ALA A 23 -4.96 5.82 6.72
C ALA A 23 -5.04 6.28 5.26
N ILE A 24 -6.05 5.80 4.50
CA ILE A 24 -6.29 6.21 3.11
C ILE A 24 -6.60 7.71 3.06
N GLU A 25 -7.50 8.23 3.90
CA GLU A 25 -7.83 9.66 3.93
C GLU A 25 -6.62 10.53 4.28
N LEU A 26 -5.76 10.09 5.21
CA LEU A 26 -4.55 10.81 5.56
C LEU A 26 -3.52 10.77 4.42
N ALA A 27 -3.32 9.60 3.80
CA ALA A 27 -2.41 9.43 2.68
C ALA A 27 -2.87 10.24 1.48
N GLU A 28 -4.17 10.29 1.18
CA GLU A 28 -4.73 11.13 0.13
C GLU A 28 -4.44 12.61 0.39
N LYS A 29 -4.74 13.11 1.60
CA LYS A 29 -4.50 14.52 1.98
C LYS A 29 -3.02 14.90 1.94
N TYR A 30 -2.13 13.97 2.25
CA TYR A 30 -0.69 14.21 2.33
C TYR A 30 0.01 14.01 0.99
N ALA A 31 -0.13 12.83 0.38
CA ALA A 31 0.67 12.39 -0.75
C ALA A 31 0.18 13.00 -2.08
N VAL A 32 -1.13 13.14 -2.30
CA VAL A 32 -1.68 13.68 -3.56
C VAL A 32 -1.11 15.06 -3.91
N PRO A 33 -1.19 16.08 -3.03
CA PRO A 33 -0.63 17.40 -3.36
C PRO A 33 0.90 17.39 -3.43
N LYS A 34 1.56 16.54 -2.62
CA LYS A 34 3.02 16.47 -2.54
C LYS A 34 3.65 15.84 -3.78
N LEU A 35 2.98 14.83 -4.34
CA LEU A 35 3.44 14.05 -5.49
C LEU A 35 2.87 14.55 -6.82
N ASP A 36 2.04 15.59 -6.82
CA ASP A 36 1.32 16.10 -8.00
C ASP A 36 0.51 15.01 -8.74
N ILE A 37 -0.16 14.14 -7.97
CA ILE A 37 -0.99 13.05 -8.54
C ILE A 37 -2.23 13.65 -9.21
N LYS A 38 -2.35 13.45 -10.53
CA LYS A 38 -3.44 14.02 -11.35
C LYS A 38 -4.54 13.04 -11.72
N ASN A 39 -4.21 11.75 -11.76
CA ASN A 39 -5.12 10.67 -12.09
C ASN A 39 -5.66 10.00 -10.81
N SER A 40 -6.82 9.34 -10.93
CA SER A 40 -7.30 8.43 -9.90
C SER A 40 -6.37 7.21 -9.82
N ILE A 41 -6.07 6.78 -8.59
CA ILE A 41 -5.32 5.57 -8.30
C ILE A 41 -6.22 4.65 -7.48
N ASP A 42 -6.44 3.44 -7.97
CA ASP A 42 -7.22 2.42 -7.27
C ASP A 42 -6.34 1.75 -6.20
N ILE A 43 -6.89 1.58 -4.99
CA ILE A 43 -6.21 0.94 -3.86
C ILE A 43 -7.00 -0.29 -3.45
N ILE A 44 -6.37 -1.47 -3.51
CA ILE A 44 -6.91 -2.68 -2.87
C ILE A 44 -6.14 -2.93 -1.58
N VAL A 45 -6.87 -2.93 -0.47
CA VAL A 45 -6.34 -3.46 0.79
C VAL A 45 -6.77 -4.91 0.90
N THR A 46 -5.82 -5.81 1.13
CA THR A 46 -6.04 -7.26 1.16
C THR A 46 -5.24 -7.95 2.27
N ASP A 47 -5.67 -9.15 2.69
CA ASP A 47 -5.01 -10.01 3.68
C ASP A 47 -4.46 -11.30 3.04
N ALA A 48 -4.52 -11.38 1.70
CA ALA A 48 -4.32 -12.62 0.95
C ALA A 48 -2.92 -12.78 0.34
N PHE A 49 -2.12 -11.71 0.30
CA PHE A 49 -0.77 -11.74 -0.29
C PHE A 49 0.32 -12.01 0.77
N TYR A 50 1.45 -12.55 0.33
CA TYR A 50 2.50 -13.09 1.21
C TYR A 50 3.67 -12.13 1.52
N ASP A 51 3.61 -10.88 1.04
CA ASP A 51 4.72 -9.92 1.17
C ASP A 51 4.47 -8.91 2.29
N VAL A 52 4.24 -9.40 3.52
CA VAL A 52 4.17 -8.55 4.72
C VAL A 52 5.54 -8.46 5.40
N ILE A 53 5.91 -7.25 5.80
CA ILE A 53 7.07 -6.99 6.66
C ILE A 53 6.72 -7.54 8.06
N PRO A 54 7.41 -8.57 8.57
CA PRO A 54 7.02 -9.26 9.80
C PRO A 54 6.91 -8.35 11.03
N GLU A 55 7.74 -7.31 11.11
CA GLU A 55 7.82 -6.41 12.26
C GLU A 55 6.61 -5.48 12.40
N ILE A 56 5.98 -5.12 11.27
CA ILE A 56 4.85 -4.19 11.23
C ILE A 56 3.57 -4.82 10.67
N HIS A 57 3.64 -6.09 10.24
CA HIS A 57 2.51 -6.86 9.73
C HIS A 57 1.79 -6.23 8.52
N LEU A 58 2.54 -5.46 7.73
CA LEU A 58 2.05 -4.70 6.59
C LEU A 58 2.97 -4.88 5.39
N GLY A 59 2.41 -4.77 4.20
CA GLY A 59 3.14 -4.78 2.94
C GLY A 59 2.42 -3.96 1.88
N GLY A 60 3.05 -3.73 0.75
CA GLY A 60 2.48 -2.97 -0.34
C GLY A 60 3.10 -3.34 -1.67
N HIS A 61 2.38 -3.01 -2.74
CA HIS A 61 2.94 -3.08 -4.09
C HIS A 61 2.21 -2.16 -5.05
N ALA A 62 2.96 -1.37 -5.82
CA ALA A 62 2.47 -0.59 -6.94
C ALA A 62 2.64 -1.33 -8.27
N TYR A 63 1.56 -1.94 -8.75
CA TYR A 63 1.54 -2.69 -10.01
C TYR A 63 1.61 -1.79 -11.24
N ARG A 64 0.98 -0.62 -11.18
CA ARG A 64 0.90 0.37 -12.26
C ARG A 64 0.74 1.77 -11.70
N SER A 65 0.80 2.77 -12.58
CA SER A 65 0.60 4.18 -12.23
C SER A 65 -0.80 4.53 -11.69
N ASP A 66 -1.76 3.65 -11.86
CA ASP A 66 -3.16 3.80 -11.51
C ASP A 66 -3.67 2.74 -10.53
N PHE A 67 -2.80 1.84 -10.05
CA PHE A 67 -3.23 0.72 -9.23
C PHE A 67 -2.15 0.26 -8.24
N ILE A 68 -2.50 0.32 -6.96
CA ILE A 68 -1.67 -0.16 -5.85
C ILE A 68 -2.44 -1.16 -4.99
N THR A 69 -1.67 -1.96 -4.26
CA THR A 69 -2.20 -2.86 -3.23
C THR A 69 -1.50 -2.63 -1.91
N THR A 70 -2.22 -2.90 -0.83
CA THR A 70 -1.67 -2.92 0.53
C THR A 70 -2.10 -4.21 1.20
N THR A 71 -1.12 -4.96 1.70
CA THR A 71 -1.35 -6.22 2.38
C THR A 71 -1.33 -5.99 3.88
N ILE A 72 -2.29 -6.57 4.58
CA ILE A 72 -2.42 -6.46 6.03
C ILE A 72 -2.54 -7.85 6.65
N ASP A 73 -1.88 -8.05 7.79
CA ASP A 73 -2.21 -9.19 8.65
C ASP A 73 -3.52 -8.91 9.38
N SER A 74 -4.59 -9.53 8.89
CA SER A 74 -5.92 -9.39 9.46
C SER A 74 -6.07 -9.91 10.89
N ASP A 75 -5.16 -10.76 11.34
CA ASP A 75 -5.21 -11.34 12.69
C ASP A 75 -4.56 -10.39 13.72
N THR A 76 -3.88 -9.33 13.25
CA THR A 76 -3.17 -8.33 14.05
C THR A 76 -3.88 -6.98 14.03
N GLU A 77 -3.70 -6.20 15.10
CA GLU A 77 -4.14 -4.79 15.12
C GLU A 77 -3.12 -3.92 14.39
N ILE A 78 -3.60 -3.17 13.40
CA ILE A 78 -2.76 -2.34 12.55
C ILE A 78 -2.63 -0.95 13.17
N LYS A 79 -1.42 -0.43 13.20
CA LYS A 79 -1.18 0.95 13.62
C LYS A 79 -1.42 1.90 12.45
N LEU A 80 -2.22 2.93 12.70
CA LEU A 80 -2.52 3.98 11.72
C LEU A 80 -1.26 4.59 11.06
N PRO A 81 -0.19 4.95 11.79
CA PRO A 81 1.00 5.53 11.17
C PRO A 81 1.71 4.58 10.21
N ASP A 82 1.77 3.28 10.54
CA ASP A 82 2.47 2.30 9.71
C ASP A 82 1.73 2.07 8.40
N LEU A 83 0.39 1.93 8.46
CA LEU A 83 -0.44 1.78 7.26
C LEU A 83 -0.42 3.04 6.39
N PHE A 84 -0.47 4.22 7.01
CA PHE A 84 -0.31 5.49 6.31
C PHE A 84 1.02 5.56 5.54
N LEU A 85 2.13 5.17 6.17
CA LEU A 85 3.46 5.17 5.56
C LEU A 85 3.54 4.22 4.37
N ILE A 86 3.00 3.00 4.51
CA ILE A 86 2.97 2.01 3.42
C ILE A 86 2.16 2.54 2.23
N ILE A 87 0.97 3.11 2.46
CA ILE A 87 0.17 3.68 1.37
C ILE A 87 0.92 4.83 0.68
N CYS A 88 1.57 5.73 1.43
CA CYS A 88 2.35 6.82 0.83
C CYS A 88 3.55 6.32 0.03
N HIS A 89 4.21 5.26 0.50
CA HIS A 89 5.31 4.61 -0.19
C HIS A 89 4.86 4.04 -1.54
N GLU A 90 3.76 3.29 -1.56
CA GLU A 90 3.24 2.73 -2.82
C GLU A 90 2.70 3.79 -3.77
N LEU A 91 2.09 4.87 -3.27
CA LEU A 91 1.69 6.01 -4.08
C LEU A 91 2.91 6.69 -4.74
N THR A 92 4.07 6.69 -4.08
CA THR A 92 5.30 7.20 -4.67
C THR A 92 5.76 6.31 -5.83
N HIS A 93 5.71 4.99 -5.67
CA HIS A 93 5.99 4.04 -6.76
C HIS A 93 5.01 4.18 -7.91
N ALA A 94 3.70 4.32 -7.64
CA ALA A 94 2.69 4.58 -8.67
C ALA A 94 2.96 5.88 -9.43
N THR A 95 3.32 6.95 -8.72
CA THR A 95 3.64 8.24 -9.34
C THR A 95 4.91 8.15 -10.18
N ARG A 96 5.92 7.38 -9.74
CA ARG A 96 7.12 7.12 -10.54
C ARG A 96 6.78 6.56 -11.91
N TRP A 97 5.86 5.59 -12.00
CA TRP A 97 5.43 5.03 -13.28
C TRP A 97 4.83 6.08 -14.23
N GLN A 98 4.29 7.18 -13.72
CA GLN A 98 3.76 8.29 -14.53
C GLN A 98 4.87 9.16 -15.11
N ILE A 99 5.96 9.33 -14.37
CA ILE A 99 7.11 10.17 -14.76
C ILE A 99 8.08 9.37 -15.63
N ASN A 100 8.36 8.13 -15.24
CA ASN A 100 9.21 7.20 -15.96
C ASN A 100 8.57 5.80 -15.99
N PRO A 101 7.99 5.38 -17.13
CA PRO A 101 7.39 4.06 -17.28
C PRO A 101 8.42 2.96 -17.55
N GLU A 102 9.72 3.26 -17.55
CA GLU A 102 10.77 2.26 -17.77
C GLU A 102 10.84 1.28 -16.60
N TRP A 103 11.07 0.02 -16.95
CA TRP A 103 11.37 -1.06 -16.02
C TRP A 103 12.81 -0.93 -15.53
N THR A 104 13.03 -1.26 -14.27
CA THR A 104 14.36 -1.50 -13.73
C THR A 104 14.97 -2.71 -14.44
N ASN A 105 16.20 -2.58 -14.93
CA ASN A 105 16.89 -3.67 -15.63
C ASN A 105 17.82 -4.45 -14.69
N PHE A 106 18.17 -3.83 -13.55
CA PHE A 106 19.07 -4.40 -12.56
C PHE A 106 18.53 -4.21 -11.14
N LEU A 107 18.89 -5.14 -10.25
CA LEU A 107 18.54 -5.09 -8.83
C LEU A 107 19.03 -3.79 -8.14
N GLN A 108 20.14 -3.21 -8.63
CA GLN A 108 20.65 -1.94 -8.13
C GLN A 108 19.67 -0.79 -8.39
N ASP A 109 19.01 -0.79 -9.55
CA ASP A 109 18.02 0.23 -9.90
C ASP A 109 16.80 0.12 -8.98
N GLU A 110 16.35 -1.11 -8.70
CA GLU A 110 15.24 -1.36 -7.76
C GLU A 110 15.55 -0.82 -6.36
N LYS A 111 16.75 -1.06 -5.84
CA LYS A 111 17.18 -0.52 -4.54
C LYS A 111 17.18 1.01 -4.51
N ILE A 112 17.56 1.65 -5.62
CA ILE A 112 17.50 3.11 -5.75
C ILE A 112 16.05 3.57 -5.75
N MET A 113 15.16 2.88 -6.48
CA MET A 113 13.74 3.22 -6.52
C MET A 113 13.07 3.09 -5.15
N GLU A 114 13.35 2.02 -4.40
CA GLU A 114 12.87 1.86 -3.01
C GLU A 114 13.39 2.98 -2.10
N GLY A 115 14.68 3.32 -2.21
CA GLY A 115 15.28 4.42 -1.45
C GLY A 115 14.64 5.77 -1.76
N LEU A 116 14.36 6.06 -3.03
CA LEU A 116 13.65 7.28 -3.46
C LEU A 116 12.20 7.29 -2.97
N ALA A 117 11.51 6.15 -2.99
CA ALA A 117 10.15 6.02 -2.49
C ALA A 117 10.09 6.33 -0.99
N ILE A 118 11.02 5.79 -0.19
CA ILE A 118 11.11 6.10 1.24
C ILE A 118 11.46 7.58 1.48
N GLY A 119 12.42 8.13 0.73
CA GLY A 119 12.85 9.52 0.88
C GLY A 119 11.74 10.55 0.61
N ASN A 120 10.87 10.29 -0.37
CA ASN A 120 9.75 11.17 -0.71
C ASN A 120 8.57 11.08 0.26
N VAL A 121 8.49 10.03 1.09
CA VAL A 121 7.46 9.91 2.13
C VAL A 121 7.85 10.70 3.39
N ILE A 122 9.14 10.70 3.73
CA ILE A 122 9.67 11.16 5.03
C ILE A 122 10.04 12.67 5.06
N LEU A 123 10.19 13.33 3.90
CA LEU A 123 10.54 14.78 3.75
C LEU A 123 9.35 15.83 3.47
#